data_AF-A0A804JZM7-F1
#
_entry.id   AF-A0A804JZM7-F1
#
_cell.length_a   1.000
_cell.length_b   1.000
_cell.length_c   1.000
_cell.angle_alpha   90.00
_cell.angle_beta   90.00
_cell.angle_gamma   90.00
#
_symmetry.space_group_name_H-M   'P 1'
#
loop_
_entity.id
_entity.type
_entity.pdbx_description
1 polymer ?
#
loop_
_entity_poly.entity_id
_entity_poly.type
_entity_poly.pdbx_seq_one_letter_code
_entity_poly.pdbx_strand_id
1 'polypeptide(L)'
;MLRLFLQKPPPPPSDGDDGVGGGNRDAVEATLSLLRNIESVLWSVISSCGRYEARLWLCNTVSSIHSIAARDQLHLFMELLRSERSKLDVAPRLLQMIFEKRPQKAGRILAKRCYLLEKFFQGNPRRIFLWFDNFAGVGESGHQKGARALSLYAFANRDVCWEELEWKGKHGQSPAVVATKPHYFQDLDILQTIENFLEYVPDFWSSSELAESVKDGEILKLDSKYFVEQFVGLMYKEDLEDIWAAIEEFILEENFSSLSQNLLILLDEDRLLLFLKSIRKCIHLSGQCQDFGYASCWLENLLATCDDQISLDELLLLNAVIGKGRQLVRLLADEEHEEEKGKVDTILKSKVTLSDADHWALIKECVNMKQQVAIKVVGQLSWVLHYLLARECMTAQSWEILFKTNGIHFQKADDYSLIQADGIRESNLDSDVEGWASGGKKMCRRDRKKRRKKYHRDYNSSDEIEIEQTNAWQGLQAGRSWFLSTDGFSCAWNIADLPEHLSRHCFKTWTKWIYSKC
;
A
#
# COMPACT_ATOMS: atom_id res chain seq x y z
N MET A 1 2.12 33.17 19.36
CA MET A 1 1.50 33.06 18.01
C MET A 1 2.47 32.26 17.16
N LEU A 2 2.01 31.14 16.62
CA LEU A 2 2.86 30.16 15.95
C LEU A 2 3.25 30.64 14.53
N ARG A 3 4.54 30.61 14.22
CA ARG A 3 5.10 30.98 12.91
C ARG A 3 5.52 29.72 12.15
N LEU A 4 5.17 29.66 10.87
CA LEU A 4 5.41 28.55 9.96
C LEU A 4 6.73 28.71 9.17
N PHE A 5 7.43 29.84 9.34
CA PHE A 5 8.72 30.14 8.70
C PHE A 5 8.77 29.77 7.20
N LEU A 6 7.75 30.20 6.45
CA LEU A 6 7.56 29.89 5.02
C LEU A 6 8.28 30.87 4.09
N GLN A 7 8.73 32.01 4.59
CA GLN A 7 9.41 33.06 3.81
C GLN A 7 10.90 32.76 3.68
N LYS A 8 11.53 33.13 2.56
CA LYS A 8 12.98 32.97 2.37
C LYS A 8 13.76 33.75 3.45
N PRO A 9 14.96 33.29 3.86
CA PRO A 9 15.75 33.98 4.88
C PRO A 9 16.08 35.41 4.44
N PRO A 10 16.19 36.37 5.38
CA PRO A 10 16.67 37.71 5.08
C PRO A 10 18.08 37.67 4.49
N PRO A 11 18.43 38.58 3.55
CA PRO A 11 19.77 38.64 2.97
C PRO A 11 20.83 38.86 4.07
N PRO A 12 22.04 38.30 3.91
CA PRO A 12 23.13 38.58 4.85
C PRO A 12 23.39 40.09 4.90
N PRO A 13 23.73 40.66 6.07
CA PRO A 13 24.15 42.05 6.15
C PRO A 13 25.33 42.26 5.20
N SER A 14 25.26 43.33 4.41
CA SER A 14 26.37 43.80 3.59
C SER A 14 27.58 44.05 4.49
N ASP A 15 28.76 43.54 4.12
CA ASP A 15 30.02 43.71 4.83
C ASP A 15 30.21 45.18 5.25
N GLY A 16 30.06 45.46 6.55
CA GLY A 16 30.23 46.81 7.09
C GLY A 16 29.39 47.19 8.32
N ASP A 17 28.55 46.32 8.88
CA ASP A 17 27.80 46.62 10.11
C ASP A 17 28.02 45.54 11.17
N ASP A 18 28.99 45.77 12.06
CA ASP A 18 29.32 44.93 13.22
C ASP A 18 28.28 45.09 14.36
N GLY A 19 26.99 45.06 14.03
CA GLY A 19 25.91 45.33 14.98
C GLY A 19 24.62 44.61 14.66
N VAL A 20 24.40 43.45 15.30
CA VAL A 20 23.06 42.86 15.52
C VAL A 20 22.37 42.29 14.27
N GLY A 21 22.94 41.21 13.71
CA GLY A 21 22.28 40.41 12.66
C GLY A 21 22.66 38.92 12.62
N GLY A 22 23.39 38.44 13.63
CA GLY A 22 23.73 37.02 13.78
C GLY A 22 22.75 36.35 14.75
N GLY A 23 22.05 35.30 14.32
CA GLY A 23 21.18 34.53 15.21
C GLY A 23 21.95 34.04 16.45
N ASN A 24 21.25 33.95 17.58
CA ASN A 24 21.90 33.62 18.84
C ASN A 24 22.37 32.16 18.83
N ARG A 25 23.68 31.92 18.81
CA ARG A 25 24.26 30.56 18.81
C ARG A 25 23.81 29.74 20.01
N ASP A 26 23.61 30.38 21.16
CA ASP A 26 23.08 29.73 22.36
C ASP A 26 21.62 29.29 22.17
N ALA A 27 20.83 30.04 21.40
CA ALA A 27 19.45 29.67 21.06
C ALA A 27 19.39 28.50 20.08
N VAL A 28 20.34 28.41 19.14
CA VAL A 28 20.46 27.27 18.21
C VAL A 28 20.82 25.98 18.98
N GLU A 29 21.83 26.02 19.85
CA GLU A 29 22.20 24.86 20.68
C GLU A 29 21.07 24.49 21.66
N ALA A 30 20.39 25.48 22.26
CA ALA A 30 19.22 25.22 23.10
C ALA A 30 18.10 24.52 22.32
N THR A 31 17.89 24.89 21.06
CA THR A 31 16.90 24.25 20.18
C THR A 31 17.31 22.82 19.83
N LEU A 32 18.57 22.58 19.46
CA LEU A 32 19.10 21.24 19.22
C LEU A 32 18.96 20.36 20.47
N SER A 33 19.24 20.89 21.66
CA SER A 33 19.05 20.17 22.93
C SER A 33 17.59 19.80 23.18
N LEU A 34 16.66 20.69 22.85
CA LEU A 34 15.22 20.43 22.96
C LEU A 34 14.80 19.32 22.01
N LEU A 35 15.24 19.36 20.76
CA LEU A 35 14.92 18.34 19.77
C LEU A 35 15.48 16.96 20.18
N ARG A 36 16.69 16.91 20.73
CA ARG A 36 17.26 15.66 21.30
C ARG A 36 16.44 15.12 22.47
N ASN A 37 15.91 15.98 23.34
CA ASN A 37 15.05 15.54 24.44
C ASN A 37 13.72 14.98 23.92
N ILE A 38 13.11 15.65 22.93
CA ILE A 38 11.89 15.15 22.27
C ILE A 38 12.18 13.82 21.58
N GLU A 39 13.29 13.71 20.87
CA GLU A 39 13.75 12.46 20.23
C GLU A 39 13.77 11.30 21.23
N SER A 40 14.34 11.52 22.42
CA SER A 40 14.42 10.47 23.44
C SER A 40 13.04 9.98 23.92
N VAL A 41 12.07 10.90 24.04
CA VAL A 41 10.70 10.58 24.45
C VAL A 41 9.94 9.89 23.33
N LEU A 42 10.08 10.36 22.08
CA LEU A 42 9.47 9.70 20.93
C LEU A 42 10.03 8.30 20.72
N TRP A 43 11.33 8.14 20.95
CA TRP A 43 11.99 6.85 20.86
C TRP A 43 11.49 5.87 21.92
N SER A 44 11.22 6.31 23.15
CA SER A 44 10.67 5.42 24.18
C SER A 44 9.27 4.91 23.80
N VAL A 45 8.44 5.75 23.17
CA VAL A 45 7.11 5.36 22.65
C VAL A 45 7.24 4.35 21.51
N ILE A 46 8.09 4.63 20.53
CA ILE A 46 8.31 3.74 19.38
C ILE A 46 8.93 2.41 19.81
N SER A 47 9.81 2.40 20.81
CA SER A 47 10.55 1.19 21.19
C SER A 47 9.76 0.23 22.08
N SER A 48 8.76 0.71 22.81
CA SER A 48 7.99 -0.06 23.78
C SER A 48 6.81 -0.78 23.12
N CYS A 49 5.70 -0.08 22.92
CA CYS A 49 4.47 -0.62 22.32
C CYS A 49 4.36 -0.29 20.83
N GLY A 50 4.93 0.82 20.37
CA GLY A 50 4.78 1.33 19.00
C GLY A 50 5.63 0.65 17.93
N ARG A 51 6.47 -0.34 18.27
CA ARG A 51 7.54 -0.83 17.36
C ARG A 51 6.98 -1.50 16.12
N TYR A 52 5.94 -2.32 16.29
CA TYR A 52 5.26 -2.98 15.18
C TYR A 52 4.62 -1.97 14.23
N GLU A 53 3.93 -0.95 14.77
CA GLU A 53 3.29 0.09 13.96
C GLU A 53 4.33 0.92 13.21
N ALA A 54 5.41 1.33 13.86
CA ALA A 54 6.49 2.08 13.24
C ALA A 54 7.12 1.30 12.07
N ARG A 55 7.26 -0.03 12.22
CA ARG A 55 7.74 -0.91 11.15
C ARG A 55 6.75 -0.99 10.00
N LEU A 56 5.46 -1.15 10.27
CA LEU A 56 4.42 -1.12 9.25
C LEU A 56 4.40 0.21 8.49
N TRP A 57 4.54 1.32 9.21
CA TRP A 57 4.64 2.66 8.64
C TRP A 57 5.84 2.79 7.72
N LEU A 58 6.98 2.23 8.09
CA LEU A 58 8.19 2.25 7.26
C LEU A 58 7.97 1.44 5.98
N CYS A 59 7.46 0.21 6.08
CA CYS A 59 7.13 -0.62 4.92
C CYS A 59 6.16 0.10 3.96
N ASN A 60 5.17 0.81 4.49
CA ASN A 60 4.25 1.61 3.69
C ASN A 60 4.93 2.78 2.98
N THR A 61 5.81 3.50 3.67
CA THR A 61 6.58 4.59 3.02
C THR A 61 7.52 4.04 1.96
N VAL A 62 8.20 2.92 2.22
CA VAL A 62 9.05 2.23 1.24
C VAL A 62 8.24 1.83 0.01
N SER A 63 7.02 1.31 0.20
CA SER A 63 6.16 0.94 -0.92
C SER A 63 5.80 2.10 -1.85
N SER A 64 5.90 3.34 -1.37
CA SER A 64 5.63 4.55 -2.15
C SER A 64 6.83 5.11 -2.90
N ILE A 65 8.00 4.47 -2.80
CA ILE A 65 9.19 4.86 -3.58
C ILE A 65 8.90 4.75 -5.07
N HIS A 66 9.13 5.84 -5.80
CA HIS A 66 8.79 5.93 -7.22
C HIS A 66 10.01 5.84 -8.14
N SER A 67 11.24 5.93 -7.60
CA SER A 67 12.48 5.98 -8.37
C SER A 67 13.05 4.63 -8.79
N ILE A 68 12.41 3.51 -8.42
CA ILE A 68 12.92 2.17 -8.67
C ILE A 68 12.42 1.69 -10.04
N ALA A 69 13.36 1.32 -10.92
CA ALA A 69 13.03 0.74 -12.21
C ALA A 69 12.60 -0.73 -12.08
N ALA A 70 11.82 -1.24 -13.03
CA ALA A 70 11.32 -2.62 -13.01
C ALA A 70 12.44 -3.68 -12.92
N ARG A 71 13.58 -3.45 -13.59
CA ARG A 71 14.75 -4.35 -13.51
C ARG A 71 15.41 -4.34 -12.14
N ASP A 72 15.47 -3.18 -11.51
CA ASP A 72 16.05 -3.03 -10.18
C ASP A 72 15.13 -3.65 -9.11
N GLN A 73 13.81 -3.48 -9.26
CA GLN A 73 12.80 -4.20 -8.47
C GLN A 73 12.98 -5.71 -8.59
N LEU A 74 13.15 -6.24 -9.81
CA LEU A 74 13.40 -7.65 -10.03
C LEU A 74 14.62 -8.11 -9.24
N HIS A 75 15.75 -7.39 -9.37
CA HIS A 75 16.97 -7.70 -8.64
C HIS A 75 16.73 -7.75 -7.11
N LEU A 76 16.09 -6.73 -6.54
CA LEU A 76 15.83 -6.62 -5.09
C LEU A 76 15.01 -7.81 -4.55
N PHE A 77 13.90 -8.14 -5.21
CA PHE A 77 13.02 -9.20 -4.73
C PHE A 77 13.58 -10.60 -5.03
N MET A 78 14.34 -10.77 -6.12
CA MET A 78 15.00 -12.04 -6.40
C MET A 78 16.14 -12.31 -5.41
N GLU A 79 16.95 -11.29 -5.07
CA GLU A 79 17.97 -11.41 -4.03
C GLU A 79 17.35 -11.80 -2.68
N LEU A 80 16.21 -11.19 -2.33
CA LEU A 80 15.44 -11.56 -1.15
C LEU A 80 14.96 -13.02 -1.20
N LEU A 81 14.35 -13.45 -2.30
CA LEU A 81 13.80 -14.80 -2.45
C LEU A 81 14.87 -15.89 -2.46
N ARG A 82 16.06 -15.63 -3.01
CA ARG A 82 17.15 -16.62 -3.05
C ARG A 82 17.76 -16.90 -1.67
N SER A 83 17.42 -16.13 -0.65
CA SER A 83 17.77 -16.45 0.74
C SER A 83 16.97 -17.65 1.27
N GLU A 84 17.64 -18.59 1.93
CA GLU A 84 17.01 -19.74 2.60
C GLU A 84 15.94 -19.32 3.63
N ARG A 85 16.11 -18.15 4.27
CA ARG A 85 15.14 -17.64 5.26
C ARG A 85 13.79 -17.32 4.63
N SER A 86 13.76 -16.97 3.35
CA SER A 86 12.57 -16.55 2.60
C SER A 86 11.62 -17.70 2.25
N LYS A 87 12.09 -18.95 2.38
CA LYS A 87 11.34 -20.17 2.09
C LYS A 87 10.09 -20.33 2.95
N LEU A 88 10.13 -19.83 4.19
CA LEU A 88 9.06 -20.03 5.17
C LEU A 88 8.01 -18.90 5.19
N ASP A 89 8.33 -17.75 4.61
CA ASP A 89 7.48 -16.55 4.69
C ASP A 89 7.28 -15.85 3.33
N VAL A 90 8.34 -15.28 2.74
CA VAL A 90 8.28 -14.44 1.53
C VAL A 90 7.85 -15.25 0.30
N ALA A 91 8.47 -16.41 0.06
CA ALA A 91 8.15 -17.24 -1.10
C ALA A 91 6.70 -17.78 -1.06
N PRO A 92 6.21 -18.34 0.07
CA PRO A 92 4.80 -18.68 0.21
C PRO A 92 3.86 -17.53 -0.12
N ARG A 93 4.13 -16.33 0.43
CA ARG A 93 3.28 -15.15 0.20
C ARG A 93 3.30 -14.72 -1.26
N LEU A 94 4.47 -14.72 -1.91
CA LEU A 94 4.59 -14.36 -3.31
C LEU A 94 3.86 -15.35 -4.23
N LEU A 95 3.99 -16.65 -3.98
CA LEU A 95 3.25 -17.67 -4.72
C LEU A 95 1.74 -17.50 -4.55
N GLN A 96 1.29 -17.18 -3.34
CA GLN A 96 -0.11 -16.88 -3.10
C GLN A 96 -0.58 -15.66 -3.91
N MET A 97 0.21 -14.59 -3.99
CA MET A 97 -0.09 -13.44 -4.85
C MET A 97 -0.18 -13.84 -6.33
N ILE A 98 0.72 -14.73 -6.80
CA ILE A 98 0.67 -15.27 -8.18
C ILE A 98 -0.62 -16.05 -8.39
N PHE A 99 -1.03 -16.91 -7.45
CA PHE A 99 -2.25 -17.71 -7.58
C PHE A 99 -3.51 -16.84 -7.56
N GLU A 100 -3.51 -15.75 -6.81
CA GLU A 100 -4.64 -14.81 -6.71
C GLU A 100 -4.75 -13.92 -7.96
N LYS A 101 -3.63 -13.35 -8.42
CA LYS A 101 -3.62 -12.33 -9.49
C LYS A 101 -3.39 -12.91 -10.89
N ARG A 102 -2.57 -13.96 -11.00
CA ARG A 102 -2.11 -14.54 -12.27
C ARG A 102 -2.10 -16.09 -12.21
N PRO A 103 -3.21 -16.75 -11.84
CA PRO A 103 -3.28 -18.20 -11.64
C PRO A 103 -2.78 -18.99 -12.85
N GLN A 104 -2.98 -18.48 -14.07
CA GLN A 104 -2.53 -19.12 -15.32
C GLN A 104 -1.01 -19.32 -15.41
N LYS A 105 -0.19 -18.50 -14.74
CA LYS A 105 1.28 -18.70 -14.75
C LYS A 105 1.64 -19.99 -14.01
N ALA A 106 1.06 -20.18 -12.83
CA ALA A 106 1.23 -21.41 -12.04
C ALA A 106 0.48 -22.60 -12.66
N GLY A 107 -0.72 -22.37 -13.22
CA GLY A 107 -1.52 -23.38 -13.91
C GLY A 107 -0.78 -24.01 -15.10
N ARG A 108 -0.08 -23.22 -15.91
CA ARG A 108 0.75 -23.73 -17.02
C ARG A 108 1.91 -24.61 -16.54
N ILE A 109 2.53 -24.27 -15.42
CA ILE A 109 3.61 -25.08 -14.82
C ILE A 109 3.02 -26.40 -14.29
N LEU A 110 1.90 -26.31 -13.57
CA LEU A 110 1.18 -27.47 -13.05
C LEU A 110 0.69 -28.39 -14.19
N ALA A 111 0.26 -27.84 -15.33
CA ALA A 111 -0.16 -28.61 -16.49
C ALA A 111 0.97 -29.49 -17.06
N LYS A 112 2.22 -29.00 -17.06
CA LYS A 112 3.39 -29.82 -17.44
C LYS A 112 3.69 -30.94 -16.44
N ARG A 113 3.15 -30.85 -15.23
CA ARG A 113 3.39 -31.76 -14.10
C ARG A 113 2.07 -32.21 -13.47
N CYS A 114 1.05 -32.45 -14.29
CA CYS A 114 -0.30 -32.79 -13.83
C CYS A 114 -0.31 -34.10 -13.02
N TYR A 115 0.71 -34.95 -13.15
CA TYR A 115 0.90 -36.15 -12.34
C TYR A 115 0.96 -35.87 -10.83
N LEU A 116 1.36 -34.65 -10.43
CA LEU A 116 1.34 -34.24 -9.02
C LEU A 116 -0.07 -34.24 -8.42
N LEU A 117 -1.10 -34.18 -9.25
CA LEU A 117 -2.50 -34.18 -8.82
C LEU A 117 -2.99 -35.53 -8.32
N GLU A 118 -2.32 -36.62 -8.68
CA GLU A 118 -2.62 -37.96 -8.15
C GLU A 118 -2.62 -37.92 -6.61
N LYS A 119 -1.50 -37.45 -6.03
CA LYS A 119 -1.36 -37.27 -4.57
C LYS A 119 -2.27 -36.18 -3.99
N PHE A 120 -2.68 -35.21 -4.80
CA PHE A 120 -3.57 -34.14 -4.35
C PHE A 120 -4.99 -34.66 -4.08
N PHE A 121 -5.48 -35.56 -4.93
CA PHE A 121 -6.81 -36.15 -4.82
C PHE A 121 -6.85 -37.42 -3.97
N GLN A 122 -5.75 -38.16 -3.88
CA GLN A 122 -5.66 -39.40 -3.10
C GLN A 122 -6.16 -39.23 -1.66
N GLY A 123 -7.16 -40.03 -1.29
CA GLY A 123 -7.74 -40.04 0.06
C GLY A 123 -8.49 -38.76 0.45
N ASN A 124 -8.83 -37.88 -0.50
CA ASN A 124 -9.53 -36.62 -0.21
C ASN A 124 -10.83 -36.46 -1.03
N PRO A 125 -11.94 -37.04 -0.54
CA PRO A 125 -13.24 -36.98 -1.22
C PRO A 125 -13.71 -35.56 -1.55
N ARG A 126 -13.43 -34.60 -0.66
CA ARG A 126 -13.86 -33.20 -0.84
C ARG A 126 -13.19 -32.56 -2.06
N ARG A 127 -11.88 -32.75 -2.23
CA ARG A 127 -11.15 -32.22 -3.40
C ARG A 127 -11.65 -32.88 -4.68
N ILE A 128 -11.90 -34.19 -4.63
CA ILE A 128 -12.45 -34.95 -5.77
C ILE A 128 -13.78 -34.35 -6.22
N PHE A 129 -14.75 -34.21 -5.33
CA PHE A 129 -16.06 -33.64 -5.68
C PHE A 129 -15.93 -32.22 -6.25
N LEU A 130 -15.18 -31.33 -5.59
CA LEU A 130 -15.07 -29.93 -6.04
C LEU A 130 -14.49 -29.78 -7.45
N TRP A 131 -13.64 -30.73 -7.88
CA TRP A 131 -13.00 -30.69 -9.18
C TRP A 131 -13.73 -31.51 -10.25
N PHE A 132 -14.16 -32.72 -9.92
CA PHE A 132 -14.68 -33.69 -10.89
C PHE A 132 -16.21 -33.75 -10.98
N ASP A 133 -16.95 -33.21 -10.01
CA ASP A 133 -18.43 -33.19 -10.03
C ASP A 133 -19.00 -31.96 -10.75
N ASN A 134 -18.46 -31.64 -11.93
CA ASN A 134 -18.83 -30.47 -12.74
C ASN A 134 -19.33 -30.90 -14.14
N PHE A 135 -20.14 -31.97 -14.19
CA PHE A 135 -20.71 -32.48 -15.43
C PHE A 135 -21.91 -31.66 -15.89
N ALA A 136 -21.85 -31.19 -17.14
CA ALA A 136 -22.96 -30.54 -17.82
C ALA A 136 -24.23 -31.39 -17.90
N GLY A 137 -25.36 -30.75 -17.59
CA GLY A 137 -26.71 -31.30 -17.76
C GLY A 137 -27.25 -31.13 -19.17
N VAL A 138 -28.52 -31.52 -19.34
CA VAL A 138 -29.23 -31.37 -20.62
C VAL A 138 -29.38 -29.89 -20.97
N GLY A 139 -28.74 -29.46 -22.07
CA GLY A 139 -28.82 -28.09 -22.57
C GLY A 139 -27.70 -27.15 -22.11
N GLU A 140 -26.72 -27.66 -21.34
CA GLU A 140 -25.54 -26.89 -20.91
C GLU A 140 -24.37 -26.98 -21.91
N SER A 141 -23.46 -26.00 -21.87
CA SER A 141 -22.40 -25.80 -22.87
C SER A 141 -21.19 -26.75 -22.75
N GLY A 142 -21.35 -27.91 -22.10
CA GLY A 142 -20.31 -28.93 -21.91
C GLY A 142 -19.71 -28.99 -20.51
N HIS A 143 -19.12 -30.15 -20.16
CA HIS A 143 -18.52 -30.38 -18.84
C HIS A 143 -17.37 -29.41 -18.55
N GLN A 144 -17.13 -29.12 -17.26
CA GLN A 144 -16.10 -28.18 -16.82
C GLN A 144 -15.04 -28.86 -15.92
N LYS A 145 -13.90 -28.18 -15.71
CA LYS A 145 -12.84 -28.61 -14.77
C LYS A 145 -12.42 -30.08 -14.99
N GLY A 146 -12.29 -30.86 -13.91
CA GLY A 146 -11.92 -32.27 -13.94
C GLY A 146 -12.96 -33.15 -14.64
N ALA A 147 -14.23 -32.78 -14.58
CA ALA A 147 -15.31 -33.51 -15.26
C ALA A 147 -15.08 -33.53 -16.79
N ARG A 148 -14.64 -32.39 -17.33
CA ARG A 148 -14.23 -32.27 -18.73
C ARG A 148 -13.07 -33.20 -19.06
N ALA A 149 -11.99 -33.15 -18.27
CA ALA A 149 -10.83 -34.01 -18.46
C ALA A 149 -11.22 -35.49 -18.45
N LEU A 150 -12.01 -35.91 -17.45
CA LEU A 150 -12.45 -37.29 -17.30
C LEU A 150 -13.28 -37.74 -18.50
N SER A 151 -14.26 -36.95 -18.93
CA SER A 151 -15.11 -37.29 -20.08
C SER A 151 -14.32 -37.41 -21.38
N LEU A 152 -13.41 -36.48 -21.66
CA LEU A 152 -12.58 -36.50 -22.87
C LEU A 152 -11.63 -37.68 -22.88
N TYR A 153 -10.96 -37.93 -21.75
CA TYR A 153 -10.03 -39.04 -21.61
C TYR A 153 -10.74 -40.39 -21.74
N ALA A 154 -11.90 -40.53 -21.09
CA ALA A 154 -12.71 -41.75 -21.16
C ALA A 154 -13.13 -42.09 -22.59
N PHE A 155 -13.52 -41.08 -23.39
CA PHE A 155 -13.85 -41.31 -24.79
C PHE A 155 -12.64 -41.63 -25.66
N ALA A 156 -11.51 -40.97 -25.41
CA ALA A 156 -10.28 -41.18 -26.17
C ALA A 156 -9.66 -42.57 -25.90
N ASN A 157 -9.73 -43.05 -24.65
CA ASN A 157 -9.09 -44.27 -24.16
C ASN A 157 -10.12 -45.29 -23.64
N ARG A 158 -11.21 -45.44 -24.40
CA ARG A 158 -12.38 -46.26 -24.02
C ARG A 158 -12.07 -47.73 -23.75
N ASP A 159 -11.05 -48.26 -24.40
CA ASP A 159 -10.58 -49.64 -24.25
C ASP A 159 -9.78 -49.86 -22.97
N VAL A 160 -9.27 -48.79 -22.37
CA VAL A 160 -8.42 -48.82 -21.18
C VAL A 160 -9.20 -48.51 -19.91
N CYS A 161 -10.06 -47.50 -19.92
CA CYS A 161 -10.60 -46.92 -18.69
C CYS A 161 -12.13 -46.92 -18.55
N TRP A 162 -12.86 -47.43 -19.55
CA TRP A 162 -14.33 -47.36 -19.53
C TRP A 162 -14.96 -48.28 -18.49
N GLU A 163 -14.36 -49.45 -18.26
CA GLU A 163 -14.79 -50.40 -17.22
C GLU A 163 -14.47 -49.89 -15.81
N GLU A 164 -13.57 -48.92 -15.68
CA GLU A 164 -13.20 -48.29 -14.40
C GLU A 164 -14.15 -47.15 -13.99
N LEU A 165 -15.11 -46.79 -14.86
CA LEU A 165 -16.16 -45.82 -14.56
C LEU A 165 -17.27 -46.47 -13.74
N GLU A 166 -17.49 -45.99 -12.51
CA GLU A 166 -18.54 -46.50 -11.64
C GLU A 166 -19.83 -45.70 -11.81
N TRP A 167 -20.96 -46.39 -11.99
CA TRP A 167 -22.27 -45.77 -12.24
C TRP A 167 -23.18 -45.95 -11.02
N LYS A 168 -23.91 -44.90 -10.63
CA LYS A 168 -24.88 -44.96 -9.51
C LYS A 168 -26.03 -45.95 -9.75
N GLY A 169 -26.27 -46.35 -11.00
CA GLY A 169 -27.34 -47.27 -11.41
C GLY A 169 -26.88 -48.73 -11.52
N LYS A 170 -27.83 -49.67 -11.58
CA LYS A 170 -27.54 -51.14 -11.65
C LYS A 170 -26.79 -51.60 -12.91
N HIS A 171 -26.76 -50.78 -13.95
CA HIS A 171 -26.13 -51.10 -15.23
C HIS A 171 -25.27 -49.93 -15.67
N GLY A 172 -24.03 -50.20 -16.03
CA GLY A 172 -23.15 -49.21 -16.64
C GLY A 172 -23.67 -48.74 -18.00
N GLN A 173 -23.24 -47.55 -18.41
CA GLN A 173 -23.61 -47.01 -19.71
C GLN A 173 -22.57 -47.37 -20.76
N SER A 174 -23.01 -47.88 -21.92
CA SER A 174 -22.07 -48.18 -23.01
C SER A 174 -21.47 -46.89 -23.61
N PRO A 175 -20.22 -46.92 -24.11
CA PRO A 175 -19.58 -45.75 -24.71
C PRO A 175 -20.40 -45.11 -25.83
N ALA A 176 -21.03 -45.93 -26.67
CA ALA A 176 -21.86 -45.46 -27.78
C ALA A 176 -23.08 -44.67 -27.31
N VAL A 177 -23.71 -45.09 -26.20
CA VAL A 177 -24.86 -44.39 -25.62
C VAL A 177 -24.43 -43.05 -25.04
N VAL A 178 -23.35 -43.02 -24.25
CA VAL A 178 -22.86 -41.78 -23.63
C VAL A 178 -22.34 -40.79 -24.68
N ALA A 179 -21.74 -41.26 -25.78
CA ALA A 179 -21.35 -40.39 -26.89
C ALA A 179 -22.53 -39.62 -27.51
N THR A 180 -23.71 -40.25 -27.60
CA THR A 180 -24.93 -39.58 -28.08
C THR A 180 -25.61 -38.73 -27.00
N LYS A 181 -25.37 -39.03 -25.72
CA LYS A 181 -26.00 -38.40 -24.56
C LYS A 181 -24.97 -38.14 -23.45
N PRO A 182 -24.12 -37.11 -23.57
CA PRO A 182 -23.03 -36.86 -22.63
C PRO A 182 -23.50 -36.54 -21.19
N HIS A 183 -24.74 -36.08 -21.01
CA HIS A 183 -25.30 -35.81 -19.68
C HIS A 183 -25.35 -37.05 -18.78
N TYR A 184 -25.26 -38.28 -19.33
CA TYR A 184 -25.19 -39.48 -18.52
C TYR A 184 -23.97 -39.51 -17.58
N PHE A 185 -22.91 -38.76 -17.86
CA PHE A 185 -21.80 -38.63 -16.91
C PHE A 185 -22.22 -38.09 -15.52
N GLN A 186 -23.37 -37.41 -15.40
CA GLN A 186 -23.93 -37.00 -14.10
C GLN A 186 -24.31 -38.19 -13.19
N ASP A 187 -24.56 -39.35 -13.81
CA ASP A 187 -24.91 -40.58 -13.12
C ASP A 187 -23.68 -41.36 -12.62
N LEU A 188 -22.45 -40.87 -12.86
CA LEU A 188 -21.26 -41.46 -12.28
C LEU A 188 -21.24 -41.33 -10.75
N ASP A 189 -20.78 -42.38 -10.09
CA ASP A 189 -20.20 -42.26 -8.76
C ASP A 189 -18.79 -41.71 -8.90
N ILE A 190 -18.66 -40.40 -8.75
CA ILE A 190 -17.39 -39.72 -9.01
C ILE A 190 -16.31 -40.06 -7.99
N LEU A 191 -16.68 -40.45 -6.76
CA LEU A 191 -15.68 -40.87 -5.78
C LEU A 191 -15.09 -42.20 -6.18
N GLN A 192 -15.93 -43.21 -6.37
CA GLN A 192 -15.47 -44.53 -6.74
C GLN A 192 -14.74 -44.51 -8.08
N THR A 193 -15.25 -43.75 -9.07
CA THR A 193 -14.58 -43.59 -10.36
C THR A 193 -13.18 -43.00 -10.22
N ILE A 194 -13.00 -41.96 -9.41
CA ILE A 194 -11.67 -41.34 -9.25
C ILE A 194 -10.74 -42.21 -8.41
N GLU A 195 -11.26 -42.97 -7.43
CA GLU A 195 -10.49 -43.99 -6.71
C GLU A 195 -10.00 -45.10 -7.66
N ASN A 196 -10.86 -45.60 -8.55
CA ASN A 196 -10.47 -46.55 -9.59
C ASN A 196 -9.41 -45.95 -10.53
N PHE A 197 -9.54 -44.67 -10.91
CA PHE A 197 -8.55 -44.00 -11.76
C PHE A 197 -7.21 -43.77 -11.06
N LEU A 198 -7.21 -43.57 -9.74
CA LEU A 198 -5.97 -43.50 -8.94
C LEU A 198 -5.25 -44.86 -8.89
N GLU A 199 -5.99 -45.97 -8.87
CA GLU A 199 -5.41 -47.31 -8.73
C GLU A 199 -5.09 -47.99 -10.08
N TYR A 200 -6.02 -47.92 -11.04
CA TYR A 200 -6.00 -48.73 -12.26
C TYR A 200 -5.74 -47.93 -13.55
N VAL A 201 -5.81 -46.59 -13.51
CA VAL A 201 -5.64 -45.72 -14.71
C VAL A 201 -4.57 -44.65 -14.49
N PRO A 202 -3.30 -45.02 -14.24
CA PRO A 202 -2.23 -44.06 -13.94
C PRO A 202 -1.97 -43.06 -15.09
N ASP A 203 -2.18 -43.48 -16.33
CA ASP A 203 -1.94 -42.66 -17.52
C ASP A 203 -2.83 -41.41 -17.57
N PHE A 204 -4.02 -41.43 -16.94
CA PHE A 204 -4.89 -40.27 -16.83
C PHE A 204 -4.19 -39.08 -16.15
N TRP A 205 -3.40 -39.36 -15.12
CA TRP A 205 -2.73 -38.33 -14.31
C TRP A 205 -1.59 -37.64 -15.06
N SER A 206 -1.14 -38.20 -16.18
CA SER A 206 -0.14 -37.58 -17.07
C SER A 206 -0.72 -37.16 -18.43
N SER A 207 -2.04 -37.25 -18.58
CA SER A 207 -2.74 -37.03 -19.84
C SER A 207 -2.81 -35.56 -20.25
N SER A 208 -2.98 -35.35 -21.56
CA SER A 208 -3.16 -34.01 -22.14
C SER A 208 -4.49 -33.37 -21.73
N GLU A 209 -5.52 -34.19 -21.50
CA GLU A 209 -6.86 -33.82 -21.10
C GLU A 209 -6.86 -33.23 -19.69
N LEU A 210 -6.17 -33.89 -18.75
CA LEU A 210 -5.99 -33.38 -17.40
C LEU A 210 -5.12 -32.11 -17.42
N ALA A 211 -4.02 -32.12 -18.18
CA ALA A 211 -3.13 -30.97 -18.30
C ALA A 211 -3.87 -29.70 -18.80
N GLU A 212 -4.70 -29.83 -19.83
CA GLU A 212 -5.47 -28.70 -20.36
C GLU A 212 -6.52 -28.19 -19.35
N SER A 213 -7.09 -29.09 -18.54
CA SER A 213 -8.09 -28.71 -17.52
C SER A 213 -7.55 -27.86 -16.36
N VAL A 214 -6.24 -27.92 -16.10
CA VAL A 214 -5.60 -27.20 -14.97
C VAL A 214 -4.76 -26.01 -15.39
N LYS A 215 -4.61 -25.80 -16.70
CA LYS A 215 -3.72 -24.81 -17.30
C LYS A 215 -4.10 -23.36 -16.97
N ASP A 216 -5.37 -23.09 -16.70
CA ASP A 216 -5.88 -21.79 -16.27
C ASP A 216 -5.56 -21.47 -14.80
N GLY A 217 -5.17 -22.49 -14.01
CA GLY A 217 -4.85 -22.38 -12.60
C GLY A 217 -6.07 -22.32 -11.67
N GLU A 218 -7.30 -22.60 -12.13
CA GLU A 218 -8.47 -22.59 -11.26
C GLU A 218 -8.37 -23.60 -10.10
N ILE A 219 -7.73 -24.74 -10.37
CA ILE A 219 -7.49 -25.79 -9.37
C ILE A 219 -6.73 -25.28 -8.13
N LEU A 220 -5.88 -24.26 -8.29
CA LEU A 220 -5.07 -23.69 -7.22
C LEU A 220 -5.92 -23.10 -6.09
N LYS A 221 -7.16 -22.68 -6.39
CA LYS A 221 -8.10 -22.13 -5.41
C LYS A 221 -8.76 -23.19 -4.54
N LEU A 222 -8.75 -24.46 -4.94
CA LEU A 222 -9.34 -25.53 -4.15
C LEU A 222 -8.61 -25.74 -2.82
N ASP A 223 -7.29 -25.62 -2.84
CA ASP A 223 -6.44 -25.70 -1.66
C ASP A 223 -5.12 -24.95 -1.90
N SER A 224 -5.19 -23.62 -1.76
CA SER A 224 -4.04 -22.76 -2.00
C SER A 224 -2.85 -23.12 -1.11
N LYS A 225 -3.10 -23.53 0.13
CA LYS A 225 -2.06 -23.93 1.08
C LYS A 225 -1.27 -25.14 0.56
N TYR A 226 -1.96 -26.19 0.13
CA TYR A 226 -1.31 -27.36 -0.45
C TYR A 226 -0.44 -26.99 -1.65
N PHE A 227 -0.99 -26.22 -2.59
CA PHE A 227 -0.23 -25.85 -3.80
C PHE A 227 0.94 -24.92 -3.49
N VAL A 228 0.81 -23.99 -2.54
CA VAL A 228 1.92 -23.15 -2.10
C VAL A 228 3.04 -24.01 -1.53
N GLU A 229 2.73 -24.95 -0.64
CA GLU A 229 3.72 -25.87 -0.06
C GLU A 229 4.42 -26.72 -1.13
N GLN A 230 3.68 -27.23 -2.12
CA GLN A 230 4.24 -27.95 -3.26
C GLN A 230 5.17 -27.06 -4.09
N PHE A 231 4.72 -25.87 -4.50
CA PHE A 231 5.53 -24.96 -5.32
C PHE A 231 6.79 -24.47 -4.59
N VAL A 232 6.73 -24.22 -3.29
CA VAL A 232 7.93 -23.94 -2.47
C VAL A 232 8.90 -25.13 -2.48
N GLY A 233 8.37 -26.36 -2.39
CA GLY A 233 9.16 -27.58 -2.55
C GLY A 233 9.87 -27.62 -3.89
N LEU A 234 9.15 -27.36 -4.98
CA LEU A 234 9.70 -27.34 -6.34
C LEU A 234 10.75 -26.23 -6.54
N MET A 235 10.56 -25.05 -5.92
CA MET A 235 11.50 -23.94 -6.01
C MET A 235 12.82 -24.22 -5.30
N TYR A 236 12.79 -24.69 -4.05
CA TYR A 236 14.00 -24.76 -3.22
C TYR A 236 14.61 -26.16 -3.14
N LYS A 237 13.86 -27.23 -3.43
CA LYS A 237 14.38 -28.60 -3.42
C LYS A 237 14.75 -29.09 -4.81
N GLU A 238 13.91 -28.79 -5.81
CA GLU A 238 14.12 -29.21 -7.20
C GLU A 238 14.75 -28.12 -8.08
N ASP A 239 14.83 -26.88 -7.59
CA ASP A 239 15.37 -25.70 -8.29
C ASP A 239 14.83 -25.56 -9.73
N LEU A 240 13.51 -25.69 -9.88
CA LEU A 240 12.88 -25.66 -11.19
C LEU A 240 12.94 -24.27 -11.84
N GLU A 241 13.68 -24.18 -12.95
CA GLU A 241 13.82 -22.93 -13.72
C GLU A 241 12.48 -22.37 -14.21
N ASP A 242 11.53 -23.22 -14.62
CA ASP A 242 10.19 -22.80 -15.06
C ASP A 242 9.45 -21.97 -14.00
N ILE A 243 9.63 -22.29 -12.71
CA ILE A 243 8.97 -21.55 -11.62
C ILE A 243 9.70 -20.23 -11.37
N TRP A 244 11.03 -20.26 -11.34
CA TRP A 244 11.83 -19.04 -11.19
C TRP A 244 11.54 -18.05 -12.32
N ALA A 245 11.48 -18.51 -13.57
CA ALA A 245 11.13 -17.66 -14.72
C ALA A 245 9.73 -17.06 -14.60
N ALA A 246 8.74 -17.82 -14.14
CA ALA A 246 7.38 -17.30 -13.92
C ALA A 246 7.33 -16.27 -12.78
N ILE A 247 8.14 -16.45 -11.74
CA ILE A 247 8.29 -15.49 -10.65
C ILE A 247 8.96 -14.21 -11.14
N GLU A 248 10.04 -14.31 -11.92
CA GLU A 248 10.73 -13.16 -12.50
C GLU A 248 9.78 -12.35 -13.39
N GLU A 249 9.03 -13.02 -14.26
CA GLU A 249 8.02 -12.38 -15.11
C GLU A 249 6.92 -11.70 -14.27
N PHE A 250 6.45 -12.36 -13.21
CA PHE A 250 5.45 -11.78 -12.30
C PHE A 250 5.99 -10.54 -11.56
N ILE A 251 7.22 -10.59 -11.04
CA ILE A 251 7.85 -9.46 -10.35
C ILE A 251 8.04 -8.30 -11.32
N LEU A 252 8.39 -8.53 -12.59
CA LEU A 252 8.52 -7.47 -13.59
C LEU A 252 7.17 -6.82 -13.94
N GLU A 253 6.08 -7.59 -13.96
CA GLU A 253 4.73 -7.11 -14.27
C GLU A 253 4.04 -6.39 -13.10
N GLU A 254 4.35 -6.78 -11.87
CA GLU A 254 3.66 -6.29 -10.67
C GLU A 254 4.22 -4.93 -10.19
N ASN A 255 3.38 -4.11 -9.58
CA ASN A 255 3.80 -2.80 -9.07
C ASN A 255 4.69 -2.94 -7.83
N PHE A 256 5.79 -2.17 -7.76
CA PHE A 256 6.69 -2.10 -6.60
C PHE A 256 5.95 -1.92 -5.28
N SER A 257 4.96 -1.03 -5.27
CA SER A 257 4.11 -0.76 -4.11
C SER A 257 3.38 -2.00 -3.62
N SER A 258 2.82 -2.80 -4.54
CA SER A 258 2.05 -3.99 -4.16
C SER A 258 2.96 -5.08 -3.62
N LEU A 259 4.11 -5.33 -4.25
CA LEU A 259 5.10 -6.27 -3.74
C LEU A 259 5.60 -5.85 -2.35
N SER A 260 5.98 -4.58 -2.20
CA SER A 260 6.55 -4.07 -0.95
C SER A 260 5.55 -4.16 0.22
N GLN A 261 4.29 -3.80 0.00
CA GLN A 261 3.25 -3.87 1.04
C GLN A 261 2.99 -5.30 1.51
N ASN A 262 3.04 -6.27 0.59
CA ASN A 262 2.75 -7.67 0.91
C ASN A 262 3.94 -8.44 1.47
N LEU A 263 5.17 -8.08 1.07
CA LEU A 263 6.36 -8.87 1.38
C LEU A 263 7.21 -8.28 2.51
N LEU A 264 7.37 -6.95 2.59
CA LEU A 264 8.29 -6.35 3.58
C LEU A 264 7.81 -6.50 5.02
N ILE A 265 6.49 -6.56 5.22
CA ILE A 265 5.88 -6.80 6.54
C ILE A 265 6.20 -8.19 7.11
N LEU A 266 6.67 -9.12 6.28
CA LEU A 266 7.05 -10.47 6.70
C LEU A 266 8.51 -10.53 7.19
N LEU A 267 9.35 -9.57 6.80
CA LEU A 267 10.79 -9.59 7.07
C LEU A 267 11.10 -9.26 8.52
N ASP A 268 11.90 -10.08 9.20
CA ASP A 268 12.51 -9.64 10.46
C ASP A 268 13.34 -8.36 10.28
N GLU A 269 13.70 -7.73 11.39
CA GLU A 269 14.38 -6.43 11.40
C GLU A 269 15.72 -6.45 10.65
N ASP A 270 16.49 -7.53 10.78
CA ASP A 270 17.76 -7.69 10.08
C ASP A 270 17.56 -7.78 8.56
N ARG A 271 16.61 -8.62 8.11
CA ARG A 271 16.28 -8.76 6.69
C ARG A 271 15.69 -7.48 6.11
N LEU A 272 14.86 -6.77 6.88
CA LEU A 272 14.32 -5.48 6.47
C LEU A 272 15.43 -4.44 6.30
N LEU A 273 16.37 -4.35 7.24
CA LEU A 273 17.50 -3.44 7.13
C LEU A 273 18.40 -3.78 5.93
N LEU A 274 18.67 -5.07 5.68
CA LEU A 274 19.42 -5.52 4.50
C LEU A 274 18.70 -5.15 3.20
N PHE A 275 17.38 -5.31 3.14
CA PHE A 275 16.57 -4.89 2.00
C PHE A 275 16.69 -3.37 1.77
N LEU A 276 16.54 -2.55 2.82
CA LEU A 276 16.66 -1.09 2.73
C LEU A 276 18.05 -0.63 2.27
N LYS A 277 19.11 -1.30 2.73
CA LYS A 277 20.48 -1.04 2.24
C LYS A 277 20.65 -1.40 0.77
N SER A 278 19.97 -2.45 0.31
CA SER A 278 20.03 -2.88 -1.10
C SER A 278 19.30 -1.91 -2.03
N ILE A 279 18.19 -1.31 -1.57
CA ILE A 279 17.44 -0.29 -2.32
C ILE A 279 18.33 0.88 -2.77
N ARG A 280 19.35 1.25 -2.00
CA ARG A 280 20.28 2.35 -2.33
C ARG A 280 20.84 2.25 -3.75
N LYS A 281 21.20 1.04 -4.18
CA LYS A 281 21.79 0.79 -5.52
C LYS A 281 20.76 0.94 -6.66
N CYS A 282 19.49 0.98 -6.30
CA CYS A 282 18.33 0.95 -7.20
C CYS A 282 17.59 2.29 -7.28
N ILE A 283 17.96 3.28 -6.46
CA ILE A 283 17.36 4.61 -6.47
C ILE A 283 18.02 5.48 -7.53
N HIS A 284 17.25 5.86 -8.55
CA HIS A 284 17.64 6.86 -9.53
C HIS A 284 16.93 8.18 -9.23
N LEU A 285 17.61 9.11 -8.55
CA LEU A 285 17.03 10.38 -8.14
C LEU A 285 16.61 11.22 -9.36
N SER A 286 15.30 11.42 -9.53
CA SER A 286 14.74 12.30 -10.55
C SER A 286 14.69 13.75 -10.07
N GLY A 287 14.55 14.71 -11.00
CA GLY A 287 14.34 16.12 -10.64
C GLY A 287 13.11 16.32 -9.73
N GLN A 288 12.06 15.50 -9.88
CA GLN A 288 10.89 15.52 -9.00
C GLN A 288 11.20 15.04 -7.57
N CYS A 289 12.18 14.16 -7.40
CA CYS A 289 12.66 13.74 -6.08
C CYS A 289 13.45 14.86 -5.38
N GLN A 290 14.26 15.60 -6.13
CA GLN A 290 14.92 16.81 -5.64
C GLN A 290 13.90 17.92 -5.31
N ASP A 291 12.80 17.95 -6.05
CA ASP A 291 11.67 18.84 -5.79
C ASP A 291 10.67 18.34 -4.74
N PHE A 292 10.95 17.22 -4.08
CA PHE A 292 10.06 16.60 -3.09
C PHE A 292 8.60 16.54 -3.59
N GLY A 293 8.44 16.17 -4.87
CA GLY A 293 7.14 16.09 -5.53
C GLY A 293 6.22 15.04 -4.92
N TYR A 294 6.82 13.99 -4.34
CA TYR A 294 6.13 12.88 -3.70
C TYR A 294 6.49 12.78 -2.22
N ALA A 295 5.62 12.14 -1.44
CA ALA A 295 5.83 11.96 0.00
C ALA A 295 7.01 11.04 0.34
N SER A 296 7.40 10.14 -0.57
CA SER A 296 8.54 9.23 -0.42
C SER A 296 9.90 9.89 -0.68
N CYS A 297 9.94 11.05 -1.35
CA CYS A 297 11.20 11.63 -1.85
C CYS A 297 12.23 11.89 -0.75
N TRP A 298 11.81 12.21 0.49
CA TRP A 298 12.76 12.40 1.58
C TRP A 298 13.48 11.09 1.94
N LEU A 299 12.77 9.95 1.91
CA LEU A 299 13.35 8.64 2.19
C LEU A 299 14.23 8.20 1.02
N GLU A 300 13.82 8.48 -0.21
CA GLU A 300 14.63 8.21 -1.41
C GLU A 300 15.95 8.98 -1.38
N ASN A 301 15.90 10.29 -1.11
CA ASN A 301 17.10 11.11 -0.97
C ASN A 301 17.98 10.63 0.19
N LEU A 302 17.39 10.25 1.33
CA LEU A 302 18.11 9.71 2.49
C LEU A 302 18.82 8.40 2.09
N LEU A 303 18.09 7.41 1.59
CA LEU A 303 18.65 6.10 1.23
C LEU A 303 19.72 6.18 0.13
N ALA A 304 19.59 7.11 -0.83
CA ALA A 304 20.58 7.30 -1.88
C ALA A 304 21.91 7.86 -1.36
N THR A 305 21.85 8.75 -0.37
CA THR A 305 23.01 9.54 0.09
C THR A 305 23.63 9.05 1.38
N CYS A 306 22.91 8.24 2.15
CA CYS A 306 23.38 7.76 3.44
C CYS A 306 24.45 6.68 3.34
N ASP A 307 25.37 6.71 4.30
CA ASP A 307 26.37 5.67 4.51
C ASP A 307 25.70 4.40 5.06
N ASP A 308 26.34 3.23 4.91
CA ASP A 308 25.83 1.92 5.35
C ASP A 308 25.67 1.77 6.88
N GLN A 309 25.85 2.87 7.62
CA GLN A 309 25.85 2.97 9.09
C GLN A 309 24.48 3.30 9.68
N ILE A 310 23.48 3.67 8.88
CA ILE A 310 22.14 3.97 9.42
C ILE A 310 21.51 2.69 9.99
N SER A 311 21.07 2.80 11.24
CA SER A 311 20.35 1.72 11.93
C SER A 311 18.86 1.70 11.52
N LEU A 312 18.23 0.53 11.67
CA LEU A 312 16.79 0.43 11.46
C LEU A 312 16.02 1.35 12.42
N ASP A 313 16.47 1.43 13.66
CA ASP A 313 15.91 2.30 14.71
C ASP A 313 15.84 3.77 14.28
N GLU A 314 16.92 4.28 13.66
CA GLU A 314 16.95 5.65 13.15
C GLU A 314 15.97 5.83 11.98
N LEU A 315 15.85 4.85 11.08
CA LEU A 315 14.87 4.90 9.97
C LEU A 315 13.42 4.86 10.48
N LEU A 316 13.12 4.04 11.49
CA LEU A 316 11.79 3.96 12.10
C LEU A 316 11.39 5.29 12.71
N LEU A 317 12.28 5.89 13.51
CA LEU A 317 12.07 7.19 14.13
C LEU A 317 11.88 8.29 13.08
N LEU A 318 12.79 8.39 12.11
CA LEU A 318 12.70 9.40 11.04
C LEU A 318 11.41 9.27 10.24
N ASN A 319 11.01 8.05 9.91
CA ASN A 319 9.77 7.81 9.18
C ASN A 319 8.53 8.17 10.01
N ALA A 320 8.53 7.87 11.31
CA ALA A 320 7.44 8.25 12.21
C ALA A 320 7.28 9.78 12.29
N VAL A 321 8.40 10.49 12.46
CA VAL A 321 8.44 11.95 12.62
C VAL A 321 8.10 12.68 11.31
N ILE A 322 8.70 12.28 10.19
CA ILE A 322 8.57 12.98 8.89
C ILE A 322 7.34 12.49 8.12
N GLY A 323 7.19 11.18 8.01
CA GLY A 323 6.20 10.54 7.15
C GLY A 323 4.84 10.37 7.81
N LYS A 324 4.79 10.10 9.13
CA LYS A 324 3.59 9.67 9.86
C LYS A 324 3.29 10.51 11.11
N GLY A 325 3.53 11.82 11.03
CA GLY A 325 3.38 12.72 12.18
C GLY A 325 2.01 12.64 12.85
N ARG A 326 0.92 12.54 12.07
CA ARG A 326 -0.44 12.39 12.62
C ARG A 326 -0.63 11.08 13.38
N GLN A 327 -0.12 9.98 12.85
CA GLN A 327 -0.19 8.67 13.50
C GLN A 327 0.67 8.67 14.78
N LEU A 328 1.84 9.29 14.75
CA LEU A 328 2.69 9.44 15.94
C LEU A 328 2.00 10.28 17.03
N VAL A 329 1.26 11.34 16.67
CA VAL A 329 0.46 12.11 17.64
C VAL A 329 -0.68 11.28 18.22
N ARG A 330 -1.32 10.41 17.41
CA ARG A 330 -2.35 9.48 17.90
C ARG A 330 -1.77 8.47 18.88
N LEU A 331 -0.65 7.85 18.52
CA LEU A 331 0.06 6.91 19.38
C LEU A 331 0.45 7.57 20.71
N LEU A 332 0.98 8.79 20.69
CA LEU A 332 1.26 9.55 21.92
C LEU A 332 0.02 9.90 22.74
N ALA A 333 -1.16 9.96 22.12
CA ALA A 333 -2.40 10.31 22.79
C ALA A 333 -3.12 9.10 23.38
N ASP A 334 -2.62 7.87 23.16
CA ASP A 334 -3.15 6.67 23.77
C ASP A 334 -2.89 6.66 25.28
N GLU A 335 -3.79 6.02 26.04
CA GLU A 335 -3.76 6.01 27.51
C GLU A 335 -2.44 5.44 28.06
N GLU A 336 -1.81 4.52 27.32
CA GLU A 336 -0.52 3.90 27.67
C GLU A 336 0.65 4.89 27.66
N HIS A 337 0.51 6.04 26.98
CA HIS A 337 1.59 7.00 26.74
C HIS A 337 1.32 8.41 27.31
N GLU A 338 0.38 8.53 28.26
CA GLU A 338 0.05 9.80 28.91
C GLU A 338 1.24 10.43 29.65
N GLU A 339 2.16 9.63 30.21
CA GLU A 339 3.37 10.14 30.85
C GLU A 339 4.33 10.78 29.82
N GLU A 340 4.59 10.08 28.71
CA GLU A 340 5.43 10.57 27.61
C GLU A 340 4.86 11.82 26.98
N LYS A 341 3.54 11.87 26.76
CA LYS A 341 2.83 13.06 26.31
C LYS A 341 3.01 14.22 27.29
N GLY A 342 2.90 13.97 28.59
CA GLY A 342 3.18 14.95 29.64
C GLY A 342 4.62 15.48 29.60
N LYS A 343 5.60 14.61 29.32
CA LYS A 343 7.01 15.01 29.14
C LYS A 343 7.19 15.91 27.92
N VAL A 344 6.62 15.54 26.77
CA VAL A 344 6.65 16.38 25.55
C VAL A 344 6.04 17.76 25.84
N ASP A 345 4.90 17.80 26.51
CA ASP A 345 4.23 19.04 26.89
C ASP A 345 5.08 19.94 27.78
N THR A 346 5.78 19.35 28.74
CA THR A 346 6.66 20.07 29.66
C THR A 346 7.88 20.63 28.93
N ILE A 347 8.46 19.85 28.02
CA ILE A 347 9.59 20.28 27.19
C ILE A 347 9.19 21.45 26.29
N LEU A 348 8.03 21.38 25.65
CA LEU A 348 7.57 22.43 24.73
C LEU A 348 7.13 23.72 25.45
N LYS A 349 6.48 23.61 26.61
CA LYS A 349 6.09 24.77 27.44
C LYS A 349 7.29 25.55 27.99
N SER A 350 8.41 24.87 28.25
CA SER A 350 9.57 25.48 28.91
C SER A 350 10.52 26.22 27.95
N LYS A 351 10.41 26.03 26.62
CA LYS A 351 11.50 26.42 25.70
C LYS A 351 11.11 26.90 24.28
N VAL A 352 9.84 26.94 23.88
CA VAL A 352 9.48 27.28 22.48
C VAL A 352 9.12 28.76 22.32
N THR A 353 10.13 29.61 22.21
CA THR A 353 9.99 30.92 21.54
C THR A 353 11.16 31.11 20.58
N LEU A 354 11.12 30.40 19.45
CA LEU A 354 12.05 30.60 18.35
C LEU A 354 11.70 31.89 17.61
N SER A 355 12.64 32.84 17.56
CA SER A 355 12.53 33.98 16.65
C SER A 355 12.81 33.55 15.20
N ASP A 356 12.38 34.35 14.22
CA ASP A 356 12.73 34.11 12.80
C ASP A 356 14.26 34.05 12.60
N ALA A 357 15.01 34.89 13.31
CA ALA A 357 16.47 34.92 13.23
C ALA A 357 17.10 33.62 13.74
N ASP A 358 16.58 33.07 14.84
CA ASP A 358 17.09 31.83 15.45
C ASP A 358 16.74 30.60 14.59
N HIS A 359 15.51 30.54 14.04
CA HIS A 359 15.11 29.47 13.12
C HIS A 359 16.00 29.43 11.88
N TRP A 360 16.20 30.57 11.21
CA TRP A 360 17.04 30.60 10.01
C TRP A 360 18.53 30.42 10.31
N ALA A 361 19.00 30.76 11.51
CA ALA A 361 20.35 30.41 11.96
C ALA A 361 20.52 28.90 12.12
N LEU A 362 19.54 28.20 12.73
CA LEU A 362 19.54 26.74 12.83
C LEU A 362 19.50 26.07 11.45
N ILE A 363 18.63 26.54 10.55
CA ILE A 363 18.53 26.00 9.18
C ILE A 363 19.84 26.22 8.40
N LYS A 364 20.53 27.36 8.59
CA LYS A 364 21.88 27.60 8.05
C LYS A 364 22.90 26.63 8.63
N GLU A 365 22.84 26.33 9.93
CA GLU A 365 23.73 25.34 10.55
C GLU A 365 23.52 23.95 9.95
N CYS A 366 22.28 23.56 9.64
CA CYS A 366 21.97 22.28 9.00
C CYS A 366 22.65 22.09 7.63
N VAL A 367 22.98 23.16 6.90
CA VAL A 367 23.73 23.06 5.62
C VAL A 367 25.15 22.53 5.84
N ASN A 368 25.74 22.83 7.01
CA ASN A 368 27.08 22.39 7.36
C ASN A 368 27.10 21.01 8.04
N MET A 369 25.92 20.46 8.36
CA MET A 369 25.79 19.14 8.98
C MET A 369 25.81 18.03 7.93
N LYS A 370 26.10 16.78 8.35
CA LYS A 370 25.86 15.61 7.51
C LYS A 370 24.37 15.56 7.14
N GLN A 371 24.06 15.19 5.91
CA GLN A 371 22.71 15.18 5.35
C GLN A 371 21.69 14.43 6.21
N GLN A 372 22.05 13.25 6.74
CA GLN A 372 21.20 12.47 7.66
C GLN A 372 20.82 13.25 8.93
N VAL A 373 21.77 13.99 9.50
CA VAL A 373 21.58 14.80 10.71
C VAL A 373 20.70 16.01 10.40
N ALA A 374 20.96 16.67 9.26
CA ALA A 374 20.15 17.80 8.80
C ALA A 374 18.68 17.40 8.58
N ILE A 375 18.42 16.28 7.89
CA ILE A 375 17.06 15.77 7.67
C ILE A 375 16.39 15.43 9.00
N LYS A 376 17.12 14.83 9.94
CA LYS A 376 16.59 14.53 11.28
C LYS A 376 16.12 15.78 12.01
N VAL A 377 16.97 16.80 12.09
CA VAL A 377 16.67 18.07 12.77
C VAL A 377 15.45 18.75 12.13
N VAL A 378 15.42 18.86 10.80
CA VAL A 378 14.32 19.48 10.07
C VAL A 378 13.02 18.68 10.20
N GLY A 379 13.11 17.35 10.19
CA GLY A 379 11.99 16.46 10.43
C GLY A 379 11.39 16.66 11.82
N GLN A 380 12.23 16.69 12.85
CA GLN A 380 11.80 16.93 14.23
C GLN A 380 11.16 18.31 14.40
N LEU A 381 11.75 19.37 13.81
CA LEU A 381 11.14 20.71 13.80
C LEU A 381 9.75 20.69 13.17
N SER A 382 9.61 20.02 12.02
CA SER A 382 8.33 19.87 11.33
C SER A 382 7.30 19.12 12.19
N TRP A 383 7.73 18.07 12.90
CA TRP A 383 6.83 17.34 13.79
C TRP A 383 6.44 18.15 15.03
N VAL A 384 7.37 18.90 15.64
CA VAL A 384 7.03 19.81 16.74
C VAL A 384 5.98 20.82 16.28
N LEU A 385 6.15 21.35 15.07
CA LEU A 385 5.18 22.25 14.46
C LEU A 385 3.82 21.56 14.27
N HIS A 386 3.80 20.33 13.76
CA HIS A 386 2.59 19.52 13.64
C HIS A 386 1.87 19.36 14.98
N TYR A 387 2.61 18.99 16.04
CA TYR A 387 2.07 18.77 17.38
C TYR A 387 1.47 20.04 17.97
N LEU A 388 2.16 21.18 17.84
CA LEU A 388 1.64 22.47 18.30
C LEU A 388 0.40 22.90 17.52
N LEU A 389 0.40 22.76 16.19
CA LEU A 389 -0.76 23.06 15.34
C LEU A 389 -1.98 22.21 15.72
N ALA A 390 -1.78 20.90 15.93
CA ALA A 390 -2.84 19.99 16.33
C ALA A 390 -3.45 20.33 17.70
N ARG A 391 -2.70 21.00 18.58
CA ARG A 391 -3.16 21.39 19.92
C ARG A 391 -3.75 22.79 19.99
N GLU A 392 -3.07 23.77 19.40
CA GLU A 392 -3.42 25.18 19.51
C GLU A 392 -4.56 25.59 18.56
N CYS A 393 -4.70 24.90 17.43
CA CYS A 393 -5.65 25.28 16.38
C CYS A 393 -6.88 24.36 16.32
N MET A 394 -7.83 24.57 17.23
CA MET A 394 -9.07 23.78 17.30
C MET A 394 -10.27 24.43 16.60
N THR A 395 -10.17 25.72 16.23
CA THR A 395 -11.31 26.48 15.68
C THR A 395 -11.02 27.03 14.29
N ALA A 396 -12.07 27.23 13.49
CA ALA A 396 -11.94 27.87 12.17
C ALA A 396 -11.29 29.27 12.26
N GLN A 397 -11.60 30.04 13.31
CA GLN A 397 -11.03 31.38 13.51
C GLN A 397 -9.53 31.33 13.82
N SER A 398 -9.08 30.40 14.66
CA SER A 398 -7.65 30.25 14.97
C SER A 398 -6.84 29.87 13.73
N TRP A 399 -7.40 29.02 12.85
CA TRP A 399 -6.79 28.69 11.55
C TRP A 399 -6.71 29.90 10.61
N GLU A 400 -7.81 30.64 10.44
CA GLU A 400 -7.83 31.81 9.56
C GLU A 400 -6.88 32.93 10.04
N ILE A 401 -6.72 33.11 11.35
CA ILE A 401 -5.72 34.03 11.92
C ILE A 401 -4.30 33.52 11.61
N LEU A 402 -4.04 32.23 11.81
CA LEU A 402 -2.74 31.62 11.53
C LEU A 402 -2.34 31.77 10.05
N PHE A 403 -3.29 31.57 9.12
CA PHE A 403 -3.05 31.77 7.70
C PHE A 403 -2.68 33.22 7.38
N LYS A 404 -3.45 34.19 7.88
CA LYS A 404 -3.18 35.63 7.66
C LYS A 404 -1.83 36.04 8.22
N THR A 405 -1.49 35.64 9.44
CA THR A 405 -0.22 35.97 10.08
C THR A 405 0.97 35.41 9.28
N ASN A 406 0.84 34.22 8.71
CA ASN A 406 1.91 33.55 7.97
C ASN A 406 1.89 33.85 6.46
N GLY A 407 1.03 34.77 6.00
CA GLY A 407 0.93 35.14 4.58
C GLY A 407 0.39 34.03 3.67
N ILE A 408 -0.33 33.04 4.23
CA ILE A 408 -0.98 31.98 3.46
C ILE A 408 -2.32 32.51 2.94
N HIS A 409 -2.49 32.48 1.62
CA HIS A 409 -3.77 32.83 1.01
C HIS A 409 -4.70 31.62 1.10
N PHE A 410 -5.97 31.84 1.44
CA PHE A 410 -6.95 30.77 1.60
C PHE A 410 -8.30 31.15 1.00
N GLN A 411 -9.04 30.14 0.52
CA GLN A 411 -10.41 30.26 0.05
C GLN A 411 -11.28 29.24 0.81
N LYS A 412 -12.49 29.62 1.21
CA LYS A 412 -13.40 28.68 1.89
C LYS A 412 -14.13 27.86 0.84
N ALA A 413 -14.18 26.54 1.01
CA ALA A 413 -14.85 25.67 0.06
C ALA A 413 -16.38 25.91 0.01
N ASP A 414 -16.95 26.42 1.10
CA ASP A 414 -18.39 26.76 1.19
C ASP A 414 -18.76 28.03 0.39
N ASP A 415 -17.77 28.82 -0.08
CA ASP A 415 -18.03 30.07 -0.82
C ASP A 415 -18.45 29.85 -2.29
N TYR A 416 -18.45 28.61 -2.79
CA TYR A 416 -19.13 28.27 -4.06
C TYR A 416 -20.62 27.98 -3.82
N SER A 417 -21.35 29.00 -3.36
CA SER A 417 -22.72 29.15 -3.83
C SER A 417 -22.65 29.53 -5.31
N LEU A 418 -23.41 28.79 -6.13
CA LEU A 418 -23.63 29.00 -7.55
C LEU A 418 -23.43 30.46 -7.96
N ILE A 419 -22.57 30.66 -8.98
CA ILE A 419 -22.57 31.78 -9.92
C ILE A 419 -23.74 32.73 -9.65
N GLN A 420 -23.46 33.92 -9.12
CA GLN A 420 -24.40 35.04 -9.18
C GLN A 420 -24.69 35.34 -10.64
N ALA A 421 -25.69 34.66 -11.19
CA ALA A 421 -26.45 35.11 -12.33
C ALA A 421 -27.41 36.19 -11.82
N ASP A 422 -26.93 37.43 -11.80
CA ASP A 422 -27.64 38.62 -12.29
C ASP A 422 -27.08 39.88 -11.64
N GLY A 423 -26.45 40.68 -12.49
CA GLY A 423 -25.91 41.99 -12.17
C GLY A 423 -25.62 42.72 -13.48
N ILE A 424 -26.66 42.88 -14.29
CA ILE A 424 -26.68 43.70 -15.50
C ILE A 424 -26.07 45.07 -15.18
N ARG A 425 -25.00 45.42 -15.88
CA ARG A 425 -24.70 46.79 -16.28
C ARG A 425 -24.44 46.79 -17.79
N GLU A 426 -25.47 47.20 -18.52
CA GLU A 426 -25.41 47.58 -19.93
C GLU A 426 -24.39 48.71 -20.13
N SER A 427 -23.50 48.52 -21.11
CA SER A 427 -23.12 49.59 -22.04
C SER A 427 -22.53 48.96 -23.31
N ASN A 428 -23.39 48.87 -24.32
CA ASN A 428 -23.18 48.94 -25.76
C ASN A 428 -21.77 48.66 -26.32
N LEU A 429 -21.68 47.66 -27.19
CA LEU A 429 -21.06 47.81 -28.51
C LEU A 429 -21.52 46.65 -29.42
N ASP A 430 -22.18 47.04 -30.52
CA ASP A 430 -22.64 46.20 -31.61
C ASP A 430 -21.47 45.48 -32.31
N SER A 431 -21.66 44.19 -32.62
CA SER A 431 -21.37 43.66 -33.96
C SER A 431 -21.91 42.23 -34.09
N ASP A 432 -22.84 42.07 -35.02
CA ASP A 432 -23.36 40.81 -35.54
C ASP A 432 -22.24 39.88 -36.04
N VAL A 433 -22.28 38.58 -35.71
CA VAL A 433 -22.28 37.48 -36.71
C VAL A 433 -22.91 36.22 -36.08
N GLU A 434 -23.84 35.64 -36.84
CA GLU A 434 -24.66 34.47 -36.59
C GLU A 434 -23.89 33.17 -36.30
N GLY A 435 -24.48 32.29 -35.46
CA GLY A 435 -24.41 30.85 -35.75
C GLY A 435 -24.40 29.84 -34.59
N TRP A 436 -25.53 29.11 -34.47
CA TRP A 436 -25.66 27.70 -34.04
C TRP A 436 -25.66 27.33 -32.53
N ALA A 437 -26.83 27.53 -31.92
CA ALA A 437 -27.63 26.59 -31.10
C ALA A 437 -26.97 25.53 -30.17
N SER A 438 -27.08 25.81 -28.86
CA SER A 438 -27.91 25.12 -27.84
C SER A 438 -27.69 23.64 -27.44
N GLY A 439 -27.54 23.45 -26.11
CA GLY A 439 -28.06 22.30 -25.34
C GLY A 439 -26.95 21.49 -24.64
N GLY A 440 -26.72 21.51 -23.32
CA GLY A 440 -27.67 21.59 -22.20
C GLY A 440 -27.75 20.23 -21.49
N LYS A 441 -26.78 19.91 -20.61
CA LYS A 441 -26.83 18.75 -19.69
C LYS A 441 -27.72 19.08 -18.47
N LYS A 442 -28.80 18.32 -18.26
CA LYS A 442 -29.53 18.25 -16.98
C LYS A 442 -29.16 16.96 -16.24
N MET A 443 -28.57 17.06 -15.05
CA MET A 443 -28.57 15.95 -14.07
C MET A 443 -29.75 16.13 -13.11
N CYS A 444 -30.66 15.16 -13.09
CA CYS A 444 -31.70 15.03 -12.09
C CYS A 444 -31.13 14.43 -10.79
N ARG A 445 -31.29 15.15 -9.67
CA ARG A 445 -31.27 14.59 -8.31
C ARG A 445 -32.56 13.80 -8.07
N ARG A 446 -32.47 12.63 -7.43
CA ARG A 446 -33.60 11.98 -6.77
C ARG A 446 -33.22 11.49 -5.37
N ASP A 447 -34.06 11.90 -4.43
CA ASP A 447 -33.97 11.71 -2.98
C ASP A 447 -34.11 10.25 -2.53
N ARG A 448 -33.35 9.90 -1.49
CA ARG A 448 -33.46 8.66 -0.72
C ARG A 448 -34.59 8.78 0.32
N LYS A 449 -35.61 7.92 0.21
CA LYS A 449 -36.54 7.62 1.32
C LYS A 449 -36.21 6.24 1.92
N LYS A 450 -35.87 6.23 3.21
CA LYS A 450 -35.59 5.04 4.04
C LYS A 450 -36.83 4.15 4.18
N ARG A 451 -36.66 2.84 3.97
CA ARG A 451 -37.53 1.78 4.54
C ARG A 451 -36.68 0.64 5.07
N ARG A 452 -36.75 0.41 6.38
CA ARG A 452 -36.17 -0.72 7.11
C ARG A 452 -36.93 -2.02 6.76
N LYS A 453 -36.21 -3.11 6.47
CA LYS A 453 -36.71 -4.49 6.60
C LYS A 453 -35.57 -5.40 7.08
N LYS A 454 -35.84 -6.10 8.19
CA LYS A 454 -35.11 -7.24 8.76
C LYS A 454 -35.18 -8.42 7.78
N TYR A 455 -34.11 -9.22 7.62
CA TYR A 455 -34.14 -10.70 7.64
C TYR A 455 -32.71 -11.31 7.65
N HIS A 456 -32.60 -12.36 8.46
CA HIS A 456 -31.63 -13.45 8.70
C HIS A 456 -30.23 -13.51 8.04
N ARG A 457 -29.29 -13.94 8.89
CA ARG A 457 -27.84 -14.21 8.73
C ARG A 457 -27.63 -15.68 8.38
N ASP A 458 -26.86 -15.96 7.32
CA ASP A 458 -26.13 -17.21 7.11
C ASP A 458 -24.65 -16.89 6.89
N TYR A 459 -23.81 -17.72 7.50
CA TYR A 459 -22.36 -17.58 7.64
C TYR A 459 -21.62 -17.85 6.33
N ASN A 460 -20.73 -16.94 5.92
CA ASN A 460 -19.43 -17.33 5.40
C ASN A 460 -18.41 -16.19 5.54
N SER A 461 -17.27 -16.54 6.14
CA SER A 461 -16.17 -15.66 6.53
C SER A 461 -15.32 -15.29 5.31
N SER A 462 -15.19 -13.98 5.09
CA SER A 462 -14.04 -13.37 4.44
C SER A 462 -13.76 -12.10 5.22
N ASP A 463 -12.76 -12.15 6.10
CA ASP A 463 -12.34 -11.00 6.90
C ASP A 463 -11.65 -9.98 5.98
N GLU A 464 -12.46 -9.13 5.34
CA GLU A 464 -12.02 -7.80 4.95
C GLU A 464 -11.77 -7.04 6.25
N ILE A 465 -10.52 -6.66 6.48
CA ILE A 465 -10.11 -5.82 7.61
C ILE A 465 -10.75 -4.44 7.39
N GLU A 466 -11.96 -4.27 7.93
CA GLU A 466 -12.56 -2.97 8.19
C GLU A 466 -11.60 -2.24 9.11
N ILE A 467 -11.01 -1.16 8.60
CA ILE A 467 -10.32 -0.16 9.41
C ILE A 467 -11.38 0.39 10.36
N GLU A 468 -11.39 -0.10 11.60
CA GLU A 468 -12.21 0.45 12.67
C GLU A 468 -11.84 1.92 12.84
N GLN A 469 -12.71 2.78 12.30
CA GLN A 469 -12.78 4.18 12.70
C GLN A 469 -13.28 4.19 14.14
N THR A 470 -12.34 4.11 15.10
CA THR A 470 -12.62 4.38 16.50
C THR A 470 -13.01 5.85 16.64
N ASN A 471 -14.33 6.03 16.63
CA ASN A 471 -15.04 7.27 16.89
C ASN A 471 -14.84 7.67 18.35
N ALA A 472 -13.77 8.40 18.66
CA ALA A 472 -13.58 9.03 19.97
C ALA A 472 -13.34 10.55 19.88
N TRP A 473 -13.66 11.19 18.75
CA TRP A 473 -13.70 12.65 18.61
C TRP A 473 -14.95 13.08 17.83
N GLN A 474 -16.13 12.71 18.33
CA GLN A 474 -17.40 13.21 17.78
C GLN A 474 -17.83 14.49 18.51
N GLY A 475 -17.36 15.62 17.98
CA GLY A 475 -18.05 16.90 18.09
C GLY A 475 -18.44 17.35 16.68
N LEU A 476 -19.69 17.08 16.30
CA LEU A 476 -20.28 17.49 15.02
C LEU A 476 -20.24 19.03 14.85
N GLN A 477 -19.29 19.54 14.06
CA GLN A 477 -19.51 20.71 13.23
C GLN A 477 -19.30 20.29 11.78
N ALA A 478 -20.32 20.50 10.93
CA ALA A 478 -20.18 20.38 9.48
C ALA A 478 -19.00 21.26 9.04
N GLY A 479 -17.91 20.60 8.66
CA GLY A 479 -16.57 21.19 8.67
C GLY A 479 -16.34 22.12 7.49
N ARG A 480 -16.12 23.40 7.79
CA ARG A 480 -15.51 24.34 6.85
C ARG A 480 -14.19 23.74 6.36
N SER A 481 -14.01 23.71 5.04
CA SER A 481 -12.75 23.32 4.42
C SER A 481 -12.14 24.51 3.69
N TRP A 482 -10.81 24.49 3.56
CA TRP A 482 -10.04 25.58 2.96
C TRP A 482 -9.19 25.07 1.80
N PHE A 483 -9.20 25.80 0.69
CA PHE A 483 -8.17 25.69 -0.33
C PHE A 483 -7.04 26.66 0.03
N LEU A 484 -5.78 26.22 -0.01
CA LEU A 484 -4.64 27.01 0.42
C LEU A 484 -3.69 27.31 -0.74
N SER A 485 -2.97 28.43 -0.66
CA SER A 485 -1.93 28.74 -1.65
C SER A 485 -0.70 27.82 -1.56
N THR A 486 -0.53 27.11 -0.43
CA THR A 486 0.63 26.23 -0.19
C THR A 486 0.66 25.01 -1.10
N ASP A 487 -0.48 24.60 -1.65
CA ASP A 487 -0.63 23.56 -2.68
C ASP A 487 -1.25 24.11 -3.98
N GLY A 488 -1.21 25.43 -4.20
CA GLY A 488 -1.76 26.05 -5.40
C GLY A 488 -3.28 25.88 -5.52
N PHE A 489 -4.01 25.80 -4.39
CA PHE A 489 -5.45 25.59 -4.31
C PHE A 489 -5.94 24.26 -4.92
N SER A 490 -5.08 23.23 -4.91
CA SER A 490 -5.39 21.93 -5.52
C SER A 490 -6.38 21.07 -4.72
N CYS A 491 -6.35 21.17 -3.39
CA CYS A 491 -7.13 20.33 -2.48
C CYS A 491 -7.88 21.16 -1.42
N ALA A 492 -9.03 20.65 -1.00
CA ALA A 492 -9.79 21.20 0.12
C ALA A 492 -9.34 20.52 1.42
N TRP A 493 -8.80 21.30 2.36
CA TRP A 493 -8.27 20.82 3.64
C TRP A 493 -9.25 21.06 4.77
N ASN A 494 -9.48 20.06 5.62
CA ASN A 494 -10.28 20.20 6.84
C ASN A 494 -9.39 20.43 8.07
N ILE A 495 -10.02 20.79 9.20
CA ILE A 495 -9.34 21.06 10.47
C ILE A 495 -8.43 19.89 10.91
N ALA A 496 -8.82 18.64 10.65
CA ALA A 496 -8.06 17.47 11.07
C ALA A 496 -6.82 17.20 10.21
N ASP A 497 -6.79 17.68 8.96
CA ASP A 497 -5.72 17.43 8.00
C ASP A 497 -4.73 18.61 7.89
N LEU A 498 -5.16 19.81 8.30
CA LEU A 498 -4.34 21.03 8.24
C LEU A 498 -3.00 20.95 8.99
N PRO A 499 -2.91 20.39 10.22
CA PRO A 499 -1.62 20.24 10.91
C PRO A 499 -0.61 19.42 10.11
N GLU A 500 -1.06 18.34 9.46
CA GLU A 500 -0.21 17.44 8.66
C GLU A 500 0.23 18.08 7.35
N HIS A 501 -0.69 18.78 6.69
CA HIS A 501 -0.41 19.50 5.45
C HIS A 501 0.65 20.60 5.65
N LEU A 502 0.44 21.48 6.64
CA LEU A 502 1.34 22.60 6.87
C LEU A 502 2.71 22.16 7.37
N SER A 503 2.78 21.17 8.27
CA SER A 503 4.06 20.65 8.73
C SER A 503 4.87 20.04 7.58
N ARG A 504 4.23 19.23 6.73
CA ARG A 504 4.87 18.68 5.52
C ARG A 504 5.32 19.75 4.55
N HIS A 505 4.53 20.80 4.36
CA HIS A 505 4.91 21.92 3.52
C HIS A 505 6.13 22.67 4.07
N CYS A 506 6.19 22.88 5.38
CA CYS A 506 7.36 23.48 6.05
C CYS A 506 8.61 22.59 5.89
N PHE A 507 8.49 21.29 6.20
CA PHE A 507 9.56 20.31 5.99
C PHE A 507 10.10 20.39 4.56
N LYS A 508 9.22 20.25 3.56
CA LYS A 508 9.58 20.34 2.14
C LYS A 508 10.31 21.64 1.81
N THR A 509 9.85 22.77 2.33
CA THR A 509 10.44 24.09 2.06
C THR A 509 11.84 24.20 2.67
N TRP A 510 12.00 23.82 3.93
CA TRP A 510 13.28 23.87 4.64
C TRP A 510 14.30 22.90 4.06
N THR A 511 13.88 21.67 3.74
CA THR A 511 14.76 20.67 3.13
C THR A 511 15.20 21.10 1.74
N LYS A 512 14.30 21.58 0.87
CA LYS A 512 14.69 22.12 -0.44
C LYS A 512 15.74 23.22 -0.34
N TRP A 513 15.59 24.10 0.65
CA TRP A 513 16.55 25.18 0.86
C TRP A 513 17.93 24.64 1.22
N ILE A 514 18.01 23.67 2.14
CA ILE A 514 19.28 23.02 2.53
C ILE A 514 19.94 22.39 1.31
N TYR A 515 19.20 21.59 0.53
CA TYR A 515 19.72 20.91 -0.65
C TYR A 515 20.11 21.85 -1.80
N SER A 516 19.55 23.06 -1.86
CA SER A 516 19.96 24.08 -2.84
C SER A 516 21.29 24.78 -2.50
N LYS A 517 21.82 24.54 -1.29
CA LYS A 517 23.03 25.18 -0.75
C LYS A 517 24.18 24.21 -0.49
N CYS A 518 23.89 22.92 -0.36
CA CYS A 518 24.85 21.82 -0.44
C CYS A 518 25.19 21.55 -1.91
#